data_AF-A0A8T3A378-F1
#
_entry.id   AF-A0A8T3A378-F1
#
_cell.length_a   1.000
_cell.length_b   1.000
_cell.length_c   1.000
_cell.angle_alpha   90.00
_cell.angle_beta   90.00
_cell.angle_gamma   90.00
#
_symmetry.space_group_name_H-M   'P 1'
#
loop_
_entity.id
_entity.type
_entity.pdbx_description
1 polymer ?
#
loop_
_entity_poly.entity_id
_entity_poly.type
_entity_poly.pdbx_seq_one_letter_code
_entity_poly.pdbx_strand_id
1 'polypeptide(L)'
;MARIEISFKLTSKSTVEGNKDIYVDLYIIKSTSLMIPPIMIMMVNLISIAFSFVRTIYNDIPQWSKLMGGAFFSFWVLAHMYPFAKGLMGRRGKTSTIVFVWSGLIAITLSLF
;
A
#
# COMPACT_ATOMS: atom_id res chain seq x y z
N MET A 1 -32.48 48.15 -25.27
CA MET A 1 -31.74 46.87 -25.23
C MET A 1 -30.26 47.19 -25.34
N ALA A 2 -29.54 47.27 -24.22
CA ALA A 2 -28.11 47.56 -24.21
C ALA A 2 -27.32 46.26 -24.34
N ARG A 3 -26.56 46.13 -25.44
CA ARG A 3 -25.64 45.01 -25.69
C ARG A 3 -24.38 45.27 -24.87
N ILE A 4 -24.28 44.65 -23.70
CA ILE A 4 -23.09 44.69 -22.86
C ILE A 4 -22.04 43.78 -23.51
N GLU A 5 -21.03 44.37 -24.15
CA GLU A 5 -19.85 43.66 -24.62
C GLU A 5 -18.92 43.42 -23.42
N ILE A 6 -19.14 42.29 -22.75
CA ILE A 6 -18.17 41.73 -21.81
C ILE A 6 -16.94 41.29 -22.60
N SER A 7 -15.88 42.09 -22.60
CA SER A 7 -14.55 41.64 -22.99
C SER A 7 -14.06 40.65 -21.94
N PHE A 8 -14.38 39.38 -22.16
CA PHE A 8 -13.82 38.30 -21.38
C PHE A 8 -12.33 38.27 -21.72
N LYS A 9 -11.51 38.91 -20.88
CA LYS A 9 -10.06 38.66 -20.86
C LYS A 9 -9.91 37.19 -20.48
N LEU A 10 -9.87 36.32 -21.49
CA LEU A 10 -9.18 35.05 -21.42
C LEU A 10 -7.71 35.39 -21.15
N THR A 11 -7.37 35.64 -19.89
CA THR A 11 -6.15 35.02 -19.40
C THR A 11 -6.52 33.55 -19.28
N SER A 12 -6.54 32.85 -20.42
CA SER A 12 -6.20 31.44 -20.39
C SER A 12 -4.86 31.45 -19.67
N LYS A 13 -4.85 31.02 -18.40
CA LYS A 13 -3.65 30.53 -17.78
C LYS A 13 -3.11 29.60 -18.84
N SER A 14 -2.06 30.03 -19.53
CA SER A 14 -1.45 29.25 -20.58
C SER A 14 -1.32 27.89 -19.97
N THR A 15 -2.13 26.96 -20.46
CA THR A 15 -1.89 25.55 -20.24
C THR A 15 -0.48 25.42 -20.77
N VAL A 16 0.47 25.36 -19.84
CA VAL A 16 1.88 25.15 -20.11
C VAL A 16 1.92 23.74 -20.67
N GLU A 17 1.57 23.65 -21.95
CA GLU A 17 1.37 22.42 -22.68
C GLU A 17 2.70 21.88 -23.22
N GLY A 18 3.80 22.57 -22.92
CA GLY A 18 5.18 22.17 -23.23
C GLY A 18 6.05 21.82 -22.03
N ASN A 19 5.50 21.63 -20.82
CA ASN A 19 6.29 21.25 -19.64
C ASN A 19 5.83 19.94 -18.98
N LYS A 20 4.92 19.19 -19.63
CA LYS A 20 4.47 17.89 -19.12
C LYS A 20 5.62 16.88 -19.17
N ASP A 21 6.49 16.95 -20.18
CA ASP A 21 7.57 15.99 -20.37
C ASP A 21 8.70 16.10 -19.34
N ILE A 22 9.03 17.31 -18.86
CA ILE A 22 10.09 17.52 -17.85
C ILE A 22 9.64 17.03 -16.46
N TYR A 23 8.35 17.11 -16.15
CA TYR A 23 7.82 16.64 -14.86
C TYR A 23 7.36 15.19 -14.86
N VAL A 24 7.20 14.55 -16.02
CA VAL A 24 6.89 13.11 -16.12
C VAL A 24 7.99 12.29 -15.46
N ASP A 25 9.26 12.63 -15.70
CA ASP A 25 10.39 11.90 -15.11
C ASP A 25 10.48 12.08 -13.59
N LEU A 26 10.24 13.31 -13.09
CA LEU A 26 10.13 13.60 -11.66
C LEU A 26 8.94 12.87 -10.99
N TYR A 27 7.83 12.69 -11.70
CA TYR A 27 6.64 11.97 -11.19
C TYR A 27 6.88 10.45 -11.16
N ILE A 28 7.61 9.92 -12.13
CA ILE A 28 8.04 8.51 -12.17
C ILE A 28 8.99 8.22 -11.02
N ILE A 29 10.01 9.06 -10.80
CA ILE A 29 10.96 8.92 -9.68
C ILE A 29 10.25 9.00 -8.33
N LYS A 30 9.29 9.92 -8.18
CA LYS A 30 8.48 10.05 -6.95
C LYS A 30 7.61 8.81 -6.70
N SER A 31 7.00 8.25 -7.75
CA SER A 31 6.21 7.02 -7.65
C SER A 31 7.08 5.84 -7.22
N THR A 32 8.28 5.68 -7.80
CA THR A 32 9.22 4.60 -7.44
C THR A 32 9.75 4.77 -6.02
N SER A 33 10.15 5.98 -5.63
CA SER A 33 10.63 6.27 -4.27
C SER A 33 9.58 5.98 -3.20
N LEU A 34 8.31 6.28 -3.48
CA LEU A 34 7.18 5.99 -2.59
C LEU A 34 6.90 4.48 -2.44
N MET A 35 7.38 3.65 -3.37
CA MET A 35 7.18 2.19 -3.38
C MET A 35 8.29 1.42 -2.69
N ILE A 36 9.45 2.03 -2.44
CA ILE A 36 10.56 1.39 -1.73
C ILE A 36 10.17 0.96 -0.31
N PRO A 37 9.52 1.81 0.52
CA PRO A 37 9.22 1.44 1.91
C PRO A 37 8.27 0.23 2.04
N PRO A 38 7.18 0.12 1.26
CA PRO A 38 6.29 -1.05 1.30
C PRO A 38 6.95 -2.36 0.89
N ILE A 39 7.81 -2.33 -0.13
CA ILE A 39 8.56 -3.51 -0.57
C ILE A 39 9.53 -3.95 0.53
N MET A 40 10.23 -3.01 1.17
CA MET A 40 11.12 -3.30 2.30
C MET A 40 10.38 -3.96 3.46
N ILE A 41 9.19 -3.46 3.83
CA ILE A 41 8.38 -4.04 4.90
C ILE A 41 7.98 -5.49 4.56
N MET A 42 7.53 -5.75 3.32
CA MET A 42 7.22 -7.11 2.86
C MET A 42 8.42 -8.05 2.96
N MET A 43 9.59 -7.60 2.49
CA MET A 43 10.82 -8.40 2.50
C MET A 43 11.26 -8.74 3.92
N VAL A 44 11.34 -7.74 4.81
CA VAL A 44 11.72 -7.94 6.21
C VAL A 44 10.72 -8.85 6.94
N ASN A 45 9.42 -8.71 6.64
CA ASN A 45 8.40 -9.55 7.24
C ASN A 45 8.57 -11.04 6.88
N LEU A 46 8.82 -11.35 5.60
CA LEU A 46 9.09 -12.72 5.15
C LEU A 46 10.35 -13.30 5.78
N ILE A 47 11.42 -12.51 5.85
CA ILE A 47 12.69 -12.92 6.49
C ILE A 47 12.47 -13.18 7.98
N SER A 48 11.66 -12.36 8.65
CA SER A 48 11.34 -12.49 10.07
C SER A 48 10.61 -13.80 10.38
N ILE A 49 9.64 -14.21 9.55
CA ILE A 49 8.97 -15.51 9.67
C ILE A 49 9.97 -16.65 9.48
N ALA A 50 10.78 -16.60 8.41
CA ALA A 50 11.75 -17.65 8.11
C ALA A 50 12.74 -17.83 9.27
N PHE A 51 13.27 -16.72 9.80
CA PHE A 51 14.17 -16.76 10.94
C PHE A 51 13.50 -17.28 12.22
N SER A 52 12.26 -16.87 12.49
CA SER A 52 11.50 -17.33 13.66
C SER A 52 11.17 -18.82 13.57
N PHE A 53 10.91 -19.32 12.37
CA PHE A 53 10.66 -20.73 12.11
C PHE A 53 11.90 -21.58 12.37
N VAL A 54 13.04 -21.19 11.78
CA VAL A 54 14.35 -21.82 12.04
C VAL A 54 14.65 -21.83 13.53
N ARG A 55 14.56 -20.67 14.19
CA ARG A 55 14.81 -20.57 15.64
C ARG A 55 13.90 -21.48 16.45
N THR A 56 12.63 -21.65 16.07
CA THR A 56 11.69 -22.45 16.86
C THR A 56 11.96 -23.94 16.71
N ILE A 57 12.38 -24.42 15.54
CA ILE A 57 12.71 -25.83 15.30
C ILE A 57 14.00 -26.25 16.01
N TYR A 58 15.01 -25.38 16.05
CA TYR A 58 16.32 -25.71 16.65
C TYR A 58 16.41 -25.45 18.16
N ASN A 59 15.33 -25.03 18.82
CA ASN A 59 15.30 -24.85 20.28
C ASN A 59 14.83 -26.13 20.98
N ASP A 60 15.49 -26.48 22.09
CA ASP A 60 15.12 -27.63 22.93
C ASP A 60 13.70 -27.53 23.53
N ILE A 61 13.20 -26.29 23.72
CA ILE A 61 11.83 -25.99 24.14
C ILE A 61 11.19 -25.10 23.06
N PRO A 62 10.51 -25.69 22.07
CA PRO A 62 9.95 -24.92 20.95
C PRO A 62 8.75 -24.07 21.40
N GLN A 63 8.86 -22.76 21.22
CA GLN A 63 7.82 -21.78 21.56
C GLN A 63 6.81 -21.59 20.42
N TRP A 64 5.99 -22.62 20.18
CA TRP A 64 4.99 -22.63 19.10
C TRP A 64 3.97 -21.48 19.17
N SER A 65 3.55 -21.06 20.36
CA SER A 65 2.61 -19.94 20.54
C SER A 65 3.17 -18.62 20.02
N LYS A 66 4.46 -18.38 20.23
CA LYS A 66 5.16 -17.19 19.76
C LYS A 66 5.32 -17.17 18.25
N LEU A 67 5.55 -18.34 17.66
CA LEU A 67 5.60 -18.51 16.20
C LEU A 67 4.22 -18.30 15.57
N MET A 68 3.15 -18.85 16.16
CA MET A 68 1.77 -18.63 15.69
C MET A 68 1.38 -17.15 15.76
N GLY A 69 1.69 -16.47 16.85
CA GLY A 69 1.45 -15.02 16.97
C GLY A 69 2.24 -14.20 15.94
N GLY A 70 3.52 -14.55 15.72
CA GLY A 70 4.36 -13.90 14.71
C GLY A 70 3.91 -14.17 13.27
N ALA A 71 3.42 -15.38 12.98
CA ALA A 71 2.87 -15.76 11.69
C ALA A 71 1.54 -15.04 11.40
N PHE A 72 0.66 -14.94 12.41
CA PHE A 72 -0.60 -14.20 12.30
C PHE A 72 -0.36 -12.71 12.05
N PHE A 73 0.55 -12.10 12.83
CA PHE A 73 0.94 -10.70 12.63
C PHE A 73 1.52 -10.47 11.23
N SER A 74 2.37 -11.39 10.77
CA SER A 74 2.97 -11.29 9.44
C SER A 74 1.95 -11.44 8.31
N PHE A 75 1.05 -12.41 8.42
CA PHE A 75 -0.07 -12.57 7.48
C PHE A 75 -0.95 -11.31 7.43
N TRP A 76 -1.23 -10.71 8.59
CA TRP A 76 -1.98 -9.45 8.68
C TRP A 76 -1.28 -8.28 7.97
N VAL A 77 0.04 -8.14 8.17
CA VAL A 77 0.85 -7.11 7.52
C VAL A 77 0.86 -7.29 6.00
N LEU A 78 1.00 -8.53 5.52
CA LEU A 78 0.93 -8.86 4.09
C LEU A 78 -0.45 -8.56 3.51
N ALA A 79 -1.52 -8.90 4.21
CA ALA A 79 -2.90 -8.59 3.80
C ALA A 79 -3.12 -7.07 3.67
N HIS A 80 -2.53 -6.26 4.56
CA HIS A 80 -2.58 -4.80 4.49
C HIS A 80 -1.70 -4.20 3.37
N MET A 81 -0.58 -4.86 3.05
CA MET A 81 0.32 -4.41 1.98
C MET A 81 -0.16 -4.85 0.58
N TYR A 82 -1.02 -5.86 0.48
CA TYR A 82 -1.61 -6.34 -0.78
C TYR A 82 -2.31 -5.26 -1.64
N PRO A 83 -3.12 -4.32 -1.10
CA PRO A 83 -3.64 -3.20 -1.89
C PRO A 83 -2.54 -2.29 -2.46
N PHE A 84 -1.41 -2.15 -1.77
CA PHE A 84 -0.26 -1.39 -2.26
C PHE A 84 0.45 -2.14 -3.38
N ALA A 85 0.66 -3.45 -3.21
CA ALA A 85 1.18 -4.33 -4.26
C ALA A 85 0.26 -4.38 -5.50
N LYS A 86 -1.07 -4.33 -5.32
CA LYS A 86 -2.02 -4.16 -6.42
C LYS A 86 -1.98 -2.76 -7.05
N GLY A 87 -1.72 -1.72 -6.27
CA GLY A 87 -1.50 -0.35 -6.77
C GLY A 87 -0.27 -0.25 -7.67
N LEU A 88 0.78 -1.01 -7.34
CA LEU A 88 2.01 -1.22 -8.14
C LEU A 88 1.74 -1.90 -9.49
N MET A 89 0.81 -2.86 -9.55
CA MET A 89 0.58 -3.71 -10.73
C MET A 89 -0.23 -3.04 -11.87
N GLY A 90 -0.65 -1.78 -11.72
CA GLY A 90 -1.16 -0.99 -12.85
C GLY A 90 -2.57 -1.36 -13.34
N ARG A 91 -3.49 -0.41 -13.18
CA ARG A 91 -4.72 -0.18 -13.97
C ARG A 91 -5.57 -1.42 -14.35
N ARG A 92 -6.24 -2.02 -13.36
CA ARG A 92 -7.66 -2.43 -13.44
C ARG A 92 -8.15 -2.97 -12.10
N GLY A 93 -9.20 -2.36 -11.56
CA GLY A 93 -10.04 -2.96 -10.52
C GLY A 93 -10.00 -2.21 -9.20
N LYS A 94 -11.13 -1.58 -8.86
CA LYS A 94 -11.52 -1.02 -7.57
C LYS A 94 -10.93 -1.84 -6.40
N THR A 95 -10.11 -1.22 -5.55
CA THR A 95 -9.44 -1.91 -4.43
C THR A 95 -10.20 -1.79 -3.11
N SER A 96 -10.35 -2.96 -2.45
CA SER A 96 -10.27 -3.19 -1.01
C SER A 96 -11.39 -2.79 -0.04
N THR A 97 -12.67 -2.85 -0.41
CA THR A 97 -13.75 -2.97 0.60
C THR A 97 -13.69 -4.33 1.33
N ILE A 98 -13.15 -5.37 0.69
CA ILE A 98 -13.11 -6.75 1.20
C ILE A 98 -12.11 -6.95 2.36
N VAL A 99 -10.97 -6.26 2.38
CA VAL A 99 -9.94 -6.40 3.43
C VAL A 99 -10.42 -5.83 4.78
N PHE A 100 -11.27 -4.80 4.72
CA PHE A 100 -11.84 -4.13 5.88
C PHE A 100 -12.96 -4.94 6.56
N VAL A 101 -13.69 -5.75 5.78
CA VAL A 101 -14.72 -6.65 6.32
C VAL A 101 -14.07 -7.84 7.00
N TRP A 102 -13.02 -8.41 6.41
CA TRP A 102 -12.30 -9.56 6.95
C TRP A 102 -11.48 -9.22 8.21
N SER A 103 -10.93 -8.01 8.31
CA SER A 103 -10.22 -7.57 9.51
C SER A 103 -11.15 -7.39 10.71
N GLY A 104 -12.36 -6.83 10.49
CA GLY A 104 -13.37 -6.66 11.53
C GLY A 104 -13.89 -7.99 12.08
N LEU A 105 -14.11 -8.97 11.21
CA LEU A 105 -14.65 -10.27 11.62
C LEU A 105 -13.64 -11.10 12.43
N ILE A 106 -12.36 -11.05 12.05
CA ILE A 106 -11.25 -11.67 12.79
C ILE A 106 -11.03 -10.99 14.15
N ALA A 107 -11.11 -9.65 14.19
CA ALA A 107 -10.97 -8.89 15.44
C ALA A 107 -12.07 -9.23 16.45
N ILE A 108 -13.31 -9.40 16.00
CA ILE A 108 -14.43 -9.77 16.87
C ILE A 108 -14.24 -11.20 17.42
N THR A 109 -13.74 -12.11 16.59
CA THR A 109 -13.55 -13.52 16.96
C THR A 109 -12.37 -13.71 17.93
N LEU A 110 -11.26 -12.98 17.75
CA LEU A 110 -10.14 -12.96 18.70
C LEU A 110 -10.47 -12.22 19.99
N SER A 111 -11.39 -11.26 19.97
CA SER A 111 -11.82 -10.54 21.17
C SER A 111 -12.77 -11.35 22.05
N LEU A 112 -13.40 -12.39 21.51
CA LEU A 112 -14.34 -13.25 22.22
C LEU A 112 -13.67 -14.51 22.81
N PHE A 113 -12.44 -14.78 22.42
CA PHE A 113 -11.62 -15.92 22.82
C PHE A 113 -10.58 -15.50 23.86
#